data_AF-A0A8B7SR54-F1
#
_entry.id   AF-A0A8B7SR54-F1
#
_cell.length_a   1.000
_cell.length_b   1.000
_cell.length_c   1.000
_cell.angle_alpha   90.00
_cell.angle_beta   90.00
_cell.angle_gamma   90.00
#
_symmetry.space_group_name_H-M   'P 1'
#
loop_
_entity.id
_entity.type
_entity.pdbx_description
1 polymer ?
#
loop_
_entity_poly.entity_id
_entity_poly.type
_entity_poly.pdbx_seq_one_letter_code
_entity_poly.pdbx_strand_id
1 'polypeptide(L)'
;MAAFRDMEELSQGLLSLLGANHAEAQQRRLLGRYGQLMERLLETQDGAEQQLREILEMEKTVAQNLLDAKEQAHQGSTKLQQIEAELQKASEEDAQLKSSLFQLTRELEDLKEIEANVEKQEKEVDEDATVTIPAATYVAQLYHRISKIEWDYECELGMIKGIHHGPSVAQPIHLDSTQLSKKFISDYLWSLVDTEW
;
A
#
# COMPACT_ATOMS: atom_id res chain seq x y z
N MET A 1 -10.41 86.50 -105.23
CA MET A 1 -9.38 85.52 -104.84
C MET A 1 -8.90 85.67 -103.39
N ALA A 2 -8.97 86.86 -102.77
CA ALA A 2 -8.57 87.04 -101.35
C ALA A 2 -9.61 86.52 -100.33
N ALA A 3 -10.89 86.89 -100.47
CA ALA A 3 -11.94 86.53 -99.51
C ALA A 3 -12.20 85.02 -99.32
N PHE A 4 -11.81 84.17 -100.28
CA PHE A 4 -11.94 82.71 -100.17
C PHE A 4 -10.81 82.10 -99.31
N ARG A 5 -9.61 82.69 -99.35
CA ARG A 5 -8.47 82.28 -98.51
C ARG A 5 -8.69 82.68 -97.05
N ASP A 6 -9.23 83.88 -96.83
CA ASP A 6 -9.56 84.33 -95.46
C ASP A 6 -10.64 83.45 -94.82
N MET A 7 -11.61 82.96 -95.61
CA MET A 7 -12.65 82.03 -95.13
C MET A 7 -12.09 80.63 -94.86
N GLU A 8 -11.14 80.15 -95.67
CA GLU A 8 -10.42 78.90 -95.45
C GLU A 8 -9.55 78.97 -94.19
N GLU A 9 -8.79 80.05 -93.98
CA GLU A 9 -7.98 80.27 -92.78
C GLU A 9 -8.85 80.34 -91.51
N LEU A 10 -10.02 80.98 -91.58
CA LEU A 10 -10.96 81.04 -90.47
C LEU A 10 -11.60 79.66 -90.20
N SER A 11 -11.90 78.89 -91.24
CA SER A 11 -12.39 77.51 -91.11
C SER A 11 -11.33 76.55 -90.55
N GLN A 12 -10.06 76.70 -90.95
CA GLN A 12 -8.92 75.96 -90.43
C GLN A 12 -8.63 76.34 -88.97
N GLY A 13 -8.74 77.63 -88.64
CA GLY A 13 -8.67 78.14 -87.27
C GLY A 13 -9.75 77.53 -86.38
N LEU A 14 -11.00 77.51 -86.82
CA LEU A 14 -12.10 76.88 -86.08
C LEU A 14 -11.92 75.37 -85.94
N LEU A 15 -11.45 74.67 -86.97
CA LEU A 15 -11.13 73.24 -86.90
C LEU A 15 -9.99 72.95 -85.92
N SER A 16 -8.96 73.80 -85.86
CA SER A 16 -7.86 73.66 -84.90
C SER A 16 -8.33 73.86 -83.46
N LEU A 17 -9.21 74.83 -83.21
CA LEU A 17 -9.81 75.08 -81.89
C LEU A 17 -10.78 73.97 -81.48
N LEU A 18 -11.57 73.43 -82.42
CA LEU A 18 -12.43 72.27 -82.18
C LEU A 18 -11.61 71.01 -81.91
N GLY A 19 -10.50 70.80 -82.64
CA GLY A 19 -9.56 69.70 -82.40
C GLY A 19 -8.86 69.81 -81.05
N ALA A 20 -8.41 71.01 -80.67
CA ALA A 20 -7.82 71.28 -79.36
C ALA A 20 -8.84 71.08 -78.23
N ASN A 21 -10.08 71.55 -78.39
CA ASN A 21 -11.15 71.35 -77.40
C ASN A 21 -11.54 69.86 -77.28
N HIS A 22 -11.58 69.12 -78.39
CA HIS A 22 -11.82 67.68 -78.36
C HIS A 22 -10.69 66.91 -77.66
N ALA A 23 -9.43 67.28 -77.94
CA ALA A 23 -8.26 66.71 -77.28
C ALA A 23 -8.24 67.02 -75.77
N GLU A 24 -8.54 68.26 -75.37
CA GLU A 24 -8.69 68.64 -73.96
C GLU A 24 -9.84 67.88 -73.27
N ALA A 25 -11.00 67.74 -73.93
CA ALA A 25 -12.12 66.99 -73.40
C ALA A 25 -11.79 65.50 -73.24
N GLN A 26 -11.04 64.92 -74.18
CA GLN A 26 -10.55 63.54 -74.09
C GLN A 26 -9.51 63.38 -72.96
N GLN A 27 -8.60 64.33 -72.80
CA GLN A 27 -7.62 64.35 -71.72
C GLN A 27 -8.29 64.48 -70.34
N ARG A 28 -9.30 65.34 -70.19
CA ARG A 28 -10.09 65.45 -68.96
C ARG A 28 -10.82 64.15 -68.61
N ARG A 29 -11.36 63.44 -69.61
CA ARG A 29 -12.01 62.13 -69.40
C ARG A 29 -11.01 61.06 -68.96
N LEU A 30 -9.82 61.02 -69.57
CA LEU A 30 -8.76 60.10 -69.17
C LEU A 30 -8.27 60.40 -67.76
N LEU A 31 -8.00 61.67 -67.44
CA LEU A 31 -7.61 62.10 -66.09
C LEU A 31 -8.68 61.75 -65.05
N GLY A 32 -9.98 61.94 -65.37
CA GLY A 32 -11.08 61.52 -64.50
C GLY A 32 -11.12 60.01 -64.25
N ARG A 33 -10.86 59.19 -65.29
CA ARG A 33 -10.75 57.72 -65.14
C ARG A 33 -9.53 57.32 -64.31
N TYR A 34 -8.39 57.98 -64.50
CA TYR A 34 -7.20 57.74 -63.67
C TYR A 34 -7.45 58.13 -62.20
N GLY A 35 -8.17 59.23 -61.94
CA GLY A 35 -8.62 59.61 -60.60
C GLY A 35 -9.48 58.53 -59.95
N GLN A 36 -10.51 58.04 -60.64
CA GLN A 36 -11.38 56.97 -60.15
C GLN A 36 -10.65 55.64 -59.92
N LEU A 37 -9.69 55.29 -60.77
CA LEU A 37 -8.86 54.10 -60.57
C LEU A 37 -7.95 54.25 -59.35
N MET A 38 -7.36 55.43 -59.16
CA MET A 38 -6.53 55.73 -58.00
C MET A 38 -7.34 55.68 -56.70
N GLU A 39 -8.55 56.25 -56.69
CA GLU A 39 -9.48 56.18 -55.56
C GLU A 39 -9.80 54.73 -55.20
N ARG A 40 -10.16 53.89 -56.17
CA ARG A 40 -10.43 52.46 -55.92
C ARG A 40 -9.20 51.70 -55.40
N LEU A 41 -8.02 52.00 -55.92
CA LEU A 41 -6.79 51.38 -55.46
C LEU A 41 -6.50 51.77 -54.01
N LEU A 42 -6.65 53.05 -53.65
CA LEU A 42 -6.51 53.53 -52.28
C LEU A 42 -7.56 52.89 -51.35
N GLU A 43 -8.83 52.80 -51.76
CA GLU A 43 -9.87 52.13 -50.98
C GLU A 43 -9.54 50.65 -50.73
N THR A 44 -9.05 49.93 -51.75
CA THR A 44 -8.63 48.53 -51.57
C THR A 44 -7.40 48.39 -50.71
N GLN A 45 -6.46 49.34 -50.80
CA GLN A 45 -5.28 49.37 -49.94
C GLN A 45 -5.67 49.63 -48.48
N ASP A 46 -6.50 50.64 -48.23
CA ASP A 46 -7.00 50.98 -46.89
C ASP A 46 -7.79 49.81 -46.28
N GLY A 47 -8.62 49.15 -47.08
CA GLY A 47 -9.33 47.93 -46.67
C GLY A 47 -8.40 46.78 -46.32
N ALA A 48 -7.36 46.53 -47.13
CA ALA A 48 -6.35 45.52 -46.85
C ALA A 48 -5.53 45.86 -45.59
N GLU A 49 -5.17 47.13 -45.39
CA GLU A 49 -4.48 47.58 -44.18
C GLU A 49 -5.32 47.40 -42.92
N GLN A 50 -6.63 47.68 -42.98
CA GLN A 50 -7.55 47.43 -41.88
C GLN A 50 -7.63 45.93 -41.54
N GLN A 51 -7.78 45.08 -42.56
CA GLN A 51 -7.78 43.62 -42.37
C GLN A 51 -6.47 43.11 -41.75
N LEU A 52 -5.32 43.63 -42.19
CA LEU A 52 -4.03 43.27 -41.60
C LEU A 52 -3.94 43.68 -40.12
N ARG A 53 -4.45 44.85 -39.76
CA ARG A 53 -4.50 45.29 -38.36
C ARG A 53 -5.40 44.38 -37.52
N GLU A 54 -6.57 44.02 -38.03
CA GLU A 54 -7.48 43.08 -37.36
C GLU A 54 -6.82 41.70 -37.16
N ILE A 55 -6.16 41.16 -38.18
CA ILE A 55 -5.44 39.90 -38.10
C ILE A 55 -4.33 39.98 -37.05
N LEU A 56 -3.55 41.06 -37.03
CA LEU A 56 -2.48 41.24 -36.03
C LEU A 56 -3.03 41.31 -34.60
N GLU A 57 -4.14 41.98 -34.37
CA GLU A 57 -4.78 42.01 -33.04
C GLU A 57 -5.33 40.64 -32.67
N MET A 58 -5.96 39.92 -33.61
CA MET A 58 -6.40 38.55 -33.40
C MET A 58 -5.22 37.63 -33.07
N GLU A 59 -4.11 37.69 -33.81
CA GLU A 59 -2.90 36.91 -33.55
C GLU A 59 -2.33 37.19 -32.16
N LYS A 60 -2.30 38.47 -31.72
CA LYS A 60 -1.88 38.82 -30.35
C LYS A 60 -2.78 38.19 -29.29
N THR A 61 -4.10 38.25 -29.48
CA THR A 61 -5.05 37.65 -28.53
C THR A 61 -4.88 36.13 -28.46
N VAL A 62 -4.69 35.46 -29.61
CA VAL A 62 -4.45 34.01 -29.66
C VAL A 62 -3.13 33.66 -29.00
N ALA A 63 -2.05 34.43 -29.25
CA ALA A 63 -0.76 34.21 -28.61
C ALA A 63 -0.85 34.35 -27.08
N GLN A 64 -1.57 35.35 -26.58
CA GLN A 64 -1.78 35.51 -25.14
C GLN A 64 -2.58 34.34 -24.55
N ASN A 65 -3.68 33.94 -25.20
CA ASN A 65 -4.48 32.79 -24.75
C ASN A 65 -3.66 31.49 -24.74
N LEU A 66 -2.76 31.30 -25.70
CA LEU A 66 -1.87 30.14 -25.75
C LEU A 66 -0.85 30.14 -24.61
N LEU A 67 -0.33 31.31 -24.24
CA LEU A 67 0.55 31.46 -23.07
C LEU A 67 -0.20 31.12 -21.78
N ASP A 68 -1.38 31.70 -21.58
CA ASP A 68 -2.21 31.45 -20.40
C ASP A 68 -2.59 29.96 -20.30
N ALA A 69 -2.97 29.32 -21.42
CA ALA A 69 -3.27 27.90 -21.47
C ALA A 69 -2.05 27.03 -21.13
N LYS A 70 -0.86 27.42 -21.60
CA LYS A 70 0.39 26.73 -21.28
C LYS A 70 0.73 26.85 -19.79
N GLU A 71 0.55 28.02 -19.20
CA GLU A 71 0.75 28.22 -17.76
C GLU A 71 -0.23 27.38 -16.93
N GLN A 72 -1.50 27.35 -17.30
CA GLN A 72 -2.50 26.50 -16.65
C GLN A 72 -2.14 25.01 -16.78
N ALA A 73 -1.67 24.57 -17.95
CA ALA A 73 -1.23 23.19 -18.14
C ALA A 73 -0.01 22.85 -17.26
N HIS A 74 0.96 23.75 -17.11
CA HIS A 74 2.10 23.57 -16.20
C HIS A 74 1.67 23.51 -14.74
N GLN A 75 0.75 24.38 -14.32
CA GLN A 75 0.18 24.34 -12.97
C GLN A 75 -0.61 23.06 -12.71
N GLY A 76 -1.36 22.57 -13.70
CA GLY A 76 -2.04 21.29 -13.63
C GLY A 76 -1.06 20.13 -13.50
N SER A 77 0.00 20.11 -14.32
CA SER A 77 1.03 19.07 -14.30
C SER A 77 1.77 19.01 -12.97
N THR A 78 2.11 20.16 -12.37
CA THR A 78 2.77 20.20 -11.05
C THR A 78 1.85 19.69 -9.93
N LYS A 79 0.56 20.04 -9.95
CA LYS A 79 -0.44 19.50 -9.01
C LYS A 79 -0.62 17.98 -9.17
N LEU A 80 -0.64 17.48 -10.41
CA LEU A 80 -0.70 16.05 -10.68
C LEU A 80 0.52 15.32 -10.13
N GLN A 81 1.73 15.85 -10.33
CA GLN A 81 2.95 15.29 -9.77
C GLN A 81 2.94 15.27 -8.23
N GLN A 82 2.39 16.31 -7.60
CA GLN A 82 2.22 16.33 -6.14
C GLN A 82 1.28 15.24 -5.66
N ILE A 83 0.11 15.10 -6.29
CA ILE A 83 -0.88 14.06 -5.95
C ILE A 83 -0.31 12.65 -6.19
N GLU A 84 0.43 12.44 -7.29
CA GLU A 84 1.08 11.16 -7.58
C GLU A 84 2.14 10.82 -6.51
N ALA A 85 2.92 11.80 -6.06
CA ALA A 85 3.90 11.60 -4.99
C ALA A 85 3.22 11.30 -3.63
N GLU A 86 2.12 11.97 -3.32
CA GLU A 86 1.32 11.68 -2.13
C GLU A 86 0.70 10.28 -2.19
N LEU A 87 0.19 9.89 -3.35
CA LEU A 87 -0.36 8.55 -3.58
C LEU A 87 0.71 7.47 -3.42
N GLN A 88 1.92 7.69 -3.95
CA GLN A 88 3.03 6.77 -3.77
C GLN A 88 3.38 6.59 -2.30
N LYS A 89 3.53 7.69 -1.54
CA LYS A 89 3.78 7.63 -0.09
C LYS A 89 2.69 6.89 0.66
N ALA A 90 1.43 7.21 0.40
CA ALA A 90 0.30 6.52 1.04
C ALA A 90 0.27 5.03 0.70
N SER A 91 0.65 4.65 -0.53
CA SER A 91 0.73 3.24 -0.93
C SER A 91 1.87 2.49 -0.25
N GLU A 92 3.00 3.15 -0.01
CA GLU A 92 4.13 2.59 0.74
C GLU A 92 3.75 2.41 2.22
N GLU A 93 3.09 3.39 2.83
CA GLU A 93 2.56 3.30 4.19
C GLU A 93 1.54 2.17 4.34
N ASP A 94 0.60 2.03 3.41
CA ASP A 94 -0.39 0.93 3.39
C ASP A 94 0.30 -0.43 3.26
N ALA A 95 1.32 -0.55 2.40
CA ALA A 95 2.09 -1.79 2.26
C ALA A 95 2.84 -2.14 3.56
N GLN A 96 3.43 -1.15 4.23
CA GLN A 96 4.09 -1.35 5.52
C GLN A 96 3.09 -1.79 6.59
N LEU A 97 1.94 -1.11 6.71
CA LEU A 97 0.90 -1.47 7.66
C LEU A 97 0.35 -2.88 7.42
N LYS A 98 0.12 -3.27 6.16
CA LYS A 98 -0.28 -4.63 5.80
C LYS A 98 0.74 -5.67 6.24
N SER A 99 2.04 -5.38 6.07
CA SER A 99 3.11 -6.28 6.51
C SER A 99 3.14 -6.42 8.04
N SER A 100 2.98 -5.32 8.78
CA SER A 100 2.91 -5.34 10.25
C SER A 100 1.67 -6.07 10.75
N LEU A 101 0.52 -5.89 10.11
CA LEU A 101 -0.70 -6.64 10.44
C LEU A 101 -0.53 -8.14 10.23
N PHE A 102 0.13 -8.55 9.15
CA PHE A 102 0.41 -9.96 8.90
C PHE A 102 1.34 -10.55 9.97
N GLN A 103 2.39 -9.82 10.35
CA GLN A 103 3.30 -10.22 11.44
C GLN A 103 2.54 -10.38 12.76
N LEU A 104 1.75 -9.38 13.14
CA LEU A 104 0.99 -9.40 14.39
C LEU A 104 -0.07 -10.50 14.42
N THR A 105 -0.71 -10.78 13.27
CA THR A 105 -1.68 -11.89 13.17
C THR A 105 -1.00 -13.23 13.39
N ARG A 106 0.19 -13.42 12.83
CA ARG A 106 1.00 -14.62 13.05
C ARG A 106 1.43 -14.77 14.50
N GLU A 107 1.91 -13.69 15.13
CA GLU A 107 2.27 -13.70 16.55
C GLU A 107 1.07 -14.06 17.44
N LEU A 108 -0.14 -13.59 17.10
CA LEU A 108 -1.36 -13.97 17.82
C LEU A 108 -1.72 -15.45 17.63
N GLU A 109 -1.48 -16.04 16.46
CA GLU A 109 -1.69 -17.47 16.23
C GLU A 109 -0.68 -18.30 17.02
N ASP A 110 0.60 -17.92 17.00
CA ASP A 110 1.65 -18.59 17.76
C ASP A 110 1.36 -18.53 19.28
N LEU A 111 0.90 -17.38 19.79
CA LEU A 111 0.53 -17.23 21.21
C LEU A 111 -0.68 -18.09 21.59
N LYS A 112 -1.68 -18.23 20.71
CA LYS A 112 -2.83 -19.11 20.96
C LYS A 112 -2.42 -20.58 21.01
N GLU A 113 -1.47 -20.99 20.17
CA GLU A 113 -0.94 -22.35 20.22
C GLU A 113 -0.20 -22.61 21.55
N ILE A 114 0.61 -21.65 22.00
CA ILE A 114 1.29 -21.72 23.29
C ILE A 114 0.29 -21.78 24.44
N GLU A 115 -0.74 -20.93 24.44
CA GLU A 115 -1.80 -20.92 25.46
C GLU A 115 -2.51 -22.27 25.53
N ALA A 116 -2.92 -22.84 24.39
CA ALA A 116 -3.55 -24.15 24.34
C ALA A 116 -2.64 -25.28 24.86
N ASN A 117 -1.33 -25.20 24.58
CA ASN A 117 -0.37 -26.18 25.08
C ASN A 117 -0.17 -26.05 26.60
N VAL A 118 -0.12 -24.82 27.12
CA VAL A 118 -0.04 -24.56 28.56
C VAL A 118 -1.28 -25.08 29.28
N GLU A 119 -2.49 -24.79 28.79
CA GLU A 119 -3.72 -25.31 29.39
C GLU A 119 -3.76 -26.85 29.43
N LYS A 120 -3.17 -27.51 28.41
CA LYS A 120 -3.07 -28.97 28.38
C LYS A 120 -2.11 -29.47 29.47
N GLN A 121 -0.94 -28.84 29.59
CA GLN A 121 0.05 -29.18 30.61
C GLN A 121 -0.49 -28.94 32.03
N GLU A 122 -1.24 -27.86 32.25
CA GLU A 122 -1.88 -27.60 33.54
C GLU A 122 -2.86 -28.71 33.92
N LYS A 123 -3.70 -29.17 32.98
CA LYS A 123 -4.61 -30.31 33.22
C LYS A 123 -3.86 -31.60 33.53
N GLU A 124 -2.79 -31.90 32.79
CA GLU A 124 -1.96 -33.09 33.05
C GLU A 124 -1.33 -33.03 34.46
N VAL A 125 -0.79 -31.88 34.86
CA VAL A 125 -0.22 -31.68 36.20
C VAL A 125 -1.29 -31.75 37.29
N ASP A 126 -2.47 -31.19 37.06
CA ASP A 126 -3.58 -31.25 38.00
C ASP A 126 -4.06 -32.69 38.21
N GLU A 127 -4.16 -33.51 37.15
CA GLU A 127 -4.50 -34.94 37.28
C GLU A 127 -3.46 -35.70 38.11
N ASP A 128 -2.17 -35.46 37.86
CA ASP A 128 -1.10 -36.09 38.62
C ASP A 128 -1.08 -35.63 40.09
N ALA A 129 -1.22 -34.34 40.33
CA ALA A 129 -1.19 -33.77 41.67
C ALA A 129 -2.42 -34.15 42.52
N THR A 130 -3.61 -34.20 41.91
CA THR A 130 -4.86 -34.39 42.65
C THR A 130 -5.29 -35.84 42.78
N VAL A 131 -4.92 -36.71 41.82
CA VAL A 131 -5.38 -38.10 41.79
C VAL A 131 -4.25 -39.08 42.05
N THR A 132 -3.15 -39.02 41.29
CA THR A 132 -2.15 -40.09 41.30
C THR A 132 -1.23 -40.01 42.51
N ILE A 133 -0.71 -38.83 42.84
CA ILE A 133 0.19 -38.65 43.98
C ILE A 133 -0.50 -38.96 45.33
N PRO A 134 -1.72 -38.46 45.62
CA PRO A 134 -2.41 -38.80 46.86
C PRO A 134 -2.79 -40.28 46.94
N ALA A 135 -3.21 -40.90 45.82
CA ALA A 135 -3.53 -42.33 45.80
C ALA A 135 -2.30 -43.20 46.05
N ALA A 136 -1.17 -42.91 45.39
CA ALA A 136 0.08 -43.62 45.61
C ALA A 136 0.60 -43.44 47.05
N THR A 137 0.50 -42.22 47.58
CA THR A 137 0.84 -41.92 48.98
C THR A 137 -0.06 -42.69 49.94
N TYR A 138 -1.37 -42.73 49.69
CA TYR A 138 -2.32 -43.50 50.50
C TYR A 138 -2.01 -45.00 50.47
N VAL A 139 -1.74 -45.58 49.30
CA VAL A 139 -1.38 -47.00 49.15
C VAL A 139 -0.08 -47.31 49.89
N ALA A 140 0.95 -46.48 49.74
CA ALA A 140 2.21 -46.63 50.47
C ALA A 140 2.01 -46.56 52.00
N GLN A 141 1.21 -45.59 52.46
CA GLN A 141 0.83 -45.47 53.87
C GLN A 141 0.02 -46.67 54.35
N LEU A 142 -0.87 -47.22 53.53
CA LEU A 142 -1.67 -48.40 53.87
C LEU A 142 -0.78 -49.62 54.04
N TYR A 143 0.16 -49.85 53.11
CA TYR A 143 1.14 -50.93 53.23
C TYR A 143 1.96 -50.78 54.50
N HIS A 144 2.47 -49.59 54.79
CA HIS A 144 3.20 -49.34 56.03
C HIS A 144 2.31 -49.52 57.27
N ARG A 145 1.03 -49.12 57.25
CA ARG A 145 0.13 -49.31 58.39
C ARG A 145 -0.19 -50.77 58.67
N ILE A 146 -0.33 -51.58 57.61
CA ILE A 146 -0.64 -53.01 57.69
C ILE A 146 0.61 -53.80 58.10
N SER A 147 1.73 -53.57 57.41
CA SER A 147 2.94 -54.36 57.64
C SER A 147 3.78 -53.83 58.80
N LYS A 148 3.68 -52.54 59.12
CA LYS A 148 4.60 -51.82 60.03
C LYS A 148 6.06 -51.89 59.60
N ILE A 149 6.33 -52.19 58.33
CA ILE A 149 7.68 -52.28 57.79
C ILE A 149 8.06 -50.95 57.13
N GLU A 150 9.28 -50.51 57.40
CA GLU A 150 9.97 -49.47 56.65
C GLU A 150 11.11 -50.11 55.87
N TRP A 151 11.16 -49.87 54.57
CA TRP A 151 12.18 -50.44 53.70
C TRP A 151 13.39 -49.51 53.58
N ASP A 152 14.58 -50.10 53.57
CA ASP A 152 15.81 -49.41 53.24
C ASP A 152 15.99 -49.46 51.72
N TYR A 153 15.84 -48.30 51.07
CA TYR A 153 15.96 -48.18 49.61
C TYR A 153 17.40 -47.98 49.14
N GLU A 154 18.36 -47.81 50.06
CA GLU A 154 19.79 -47.65 49.76
C GLU A 154 20.54 -49.00 49.89
N CYS A 155 19.91 -50.11 49.51
CA CYS A 155 20.49 -51.44 49.54
C CYS A 155 20.79 -52.01 48.15
N GLU A 156 21.56 -53.10 48.09
CA GLU A 156 21.95 -53.77 46.84
C GLU A 156 20.75 -54.35 46.08
N LEU A 157 20.83 -54.37 44.74
CA LEU A 157 19.80 -54.94 43.87
C LEU A 157 19.61 -56.44 44.18
N GLY A 158 18.43 -56.81 44.67
CA GLY A 158 18.11 -58.18 45.07
C GLY A 158 18.15 -58.41 46.59
N MET A 159 18.62 -57.45 47.38
CA MET A 159 18.50 -57.50 48.84
C MET A 159 17.18 -56.87 49.29
N ILE A 160 16.50 -57.53 50.23
CA ILE A 160 15.29 -57.05 50.87
C ILE A 160 15.67 -56.69 52.30
N LYS A 161 15.84 -55.39 52.55
CA LYS A 161 16.30 -54.85 53.82
C LYS A 161 15.34 -53.81 54.36
N GLY A 162 15.05 -53.87 55.65
CA GLY A 162 14.11 -52.95 56.29
C GLY A 162 14.03 -53.14 57.79
N ILE A 163 13.09 -52.45 58.42
CA ILE A 163 12.83 -52.51 59.86
C ILE A 163 11.34 -52.72 60.07
N HIS A 164 10.98 -53.75 60.85
CA HIS A 164 9.61 -53.99 61.29
C HIS A 164 9.36 -53.35 62.66
N HIS A 165 8.37 -52.46 62.73
CA HIS A 165 7.95 -51.74 63.93
C HIS A 165 6.74 -52.42 64.59
N GLY A 166 6.99 -53.56 65.25
CA GLY A 166 5.98 -54.25 66.05
C GLY A 166 5.70 -53.56 67.41
N PRO A 167 4.71 -54.04 68.19
CA PRO A 167 4.32 -53.45 69.48
C PRO A 167 5.38 -53.55 70.60
N SER A 168 6.48 -54.26 70.36
CA SER A 168 7.57 -54.47 71.31
C SER A 168 8.88 -53.85 70.80
N VAL A 169 9.84 -54.67 70.39
CA VAL A 169 11.16 -54.24 69.90
C VAL A 169 11.15 -54.24 68.37
N ALA A 170 11.70 -53.20 67.75
CA ALA A 170 11.89 -53.13 66.31
C ALA A 170 12.83 -54.24 65.82
N GLN A 171 12.42 -54.96 64.78
CA GLN A 171 13.16 -56.11 64.25
C GLN A 171 13.77 -55.77 62.88
N PRO A 172 15.09 -55.97 62.69
CA PRO A 172 15.71 -55.77 61.39
C PRO A 172 15.33 -56.91 60.44
N ILE A 173 15.00 -56.57 59.21
CA ILE A 173 14.76 -57.49 58.09
C ILE A 173 15.97 -57.43 57.17
N HIS A 174 16.54 -58.60 56.87
CA HIS A 174 17.67 -58.71 55.95
C HIS A 174 17.61 -60.06 55.23
N LEU A 175 17.10 -60.06 54.00
CA LEU A 175 16.89 -61.24 53.18
C LEU A 175 17.53 -61.06 51.81
N ASP A 176 18.11 -62.12 51.25
CA ASP A 176 18.60 -62.16 49.88
C ASP A 176 17.53 -62.79 48.98
N SER A 177 16.95 -62.00 48.07
CA SER A 177 15.90 -62.46 47.17
C SER A 177 16.39 -63.34 46.03
N THR A 178 17.71 -63.42 45.80
CA THR A 178 18.31 -64.30 44.79
C THR A 178 18.41 -65.75 45.27
N GLN A 179 18.52 -65.96 46.59
CA GLN A 179 18.68 -67.27 47.21
C GLN A 179 17.36 -67.84 47.76
N LEU A 180 16.37 -66.98 48.03
CA LEU A 180 15.11 -67.35 48.65
C LEU A 180 13.94 -67.29 47.66
N SER A 181 12.99 -68.22 47.79
CA SER A 181 11.79 -68.21 46.94
C SER A 181 10.87 -67.04 47.30
N LYS A 182 10.17 -66.48 46.31
CA LYS A 182 9.18 -65.40 46.51
C LYS A 182 8.11 -65.77 47.55
N LYS A 183 7.65 -67.04 47.53
CA LYS A 183 6.67 -67.53 48.50
C LYS A 183 7.22 -67.51 49.93
N PHE A 184 8.43 -68.03 50.11
CA PHE A 184 9.08 -68.02 51.42
C PHE A 184 9.26 -66.61 51.97
N ILE A 185 9.69 -65.66 51.14
CA ILE A 185 9.85 -64.26 51.53
C ILE A 185 8.50 -63.67 51.97
N SER A 186 7.43 -63.84 51.18
CA SER A 186 6.11 -63.35 51.55
C SER A 186 5.59 -63.98 52.83
N ASP A 187 5.67 -65.31 52.97
CA ASP A 187 5.21 -66.03 54.16
C ASP A 187 5.99 -65.57 55.41
N TYR A 188 7.30 -65.34 55.29
CA TYR A 188 8.12 -64.79 56.37
C TYR A 188 7.69 -63.37 56.75
N LEU A 189 7.56 -62.47 55.78
CA LEU A 189 7.19 -61.07 56.06
C LEU A 189 5.81 -60.97 56.70
N TRP A 190 4.84 -61.78 56.27
CA TRP A 190 3.51 -61.81 56.88
C TRP A 190 3.48 -62.44 58.27
N SER A 191 4.41 -63.35 58.58
CA SER A 191 4.51 -63.91 59.93
C SER A 191 5.02 -62.93 60.99
N LEU A 192 5.63 -61.81 60.55
CA LEU A 192 6.03 -60.71 61.44
C LEU A 192 4.84 -59.83 61.86
N VAL A 193 3.79 -59.81 61.04
CA VAL A 193 2.60 -59.00 61.30
C VAL A 193 1.76 -59.66 62.39
N ASP A 194 1.41 -58.88 63.41
CA ASP A 194 0.59 -59.37 64.51
C ASP A 194 -0.80 -59.77 64.02
N THR A 195 -1.32 -60.88 64.56
CA THR A 195 -2.64 -61.43 64.21
C THR A 195 -3.64 -61.37 65.36
N GLU A 196 -3.23 -60.80 66.50
CA GLU A 196 -4.12 -60.51 67.63
C GLU A 196 -5.01 -59.29 67.31
N TRP A 197 -6.31 -59.39 67.64
CA TRP A 197 -7.36 -58.38 67.34
C TRP A 197 -7.97 -57.79 68.61
#